data_AF-A0A1R2BZX6-F1
#
_entry.id   AF-A0A1R2BZX6-F1
#
_cell.length_a   1.000
_cell.length_b   1.000
_cell.length_c   1.000
_cell.angle_alpha   90.00
_cell.angle_beta   90.00
_cell.angle_gamma   90.00
#
_symmetry.space_group_name_H-M   'P 1'
#
loop_
_entity.id
_entity.type
_entity.pdbx_description
1 polymer ?
#
loop_
_entity_poly.entity_id
_entity_poly.type
_entity_poly.pdbx_seq_one_letter_code
_entity_poly.pdbx_strand_id
1 'polypeptide(L)'
;MGSCACWPNGMKEITPTPQGVKLMQTAPVVQIPSMHPKVYILAEKVFTNKADTIDSVDLKEREIGEDGGRYLSAILPYLKNVILMNLQFTNISSITWEQIFQGLGEISSLKHLDLSRNIISEKNIQTLSVSIEKHLDLEVFIIDNITLTSTGMLELSKSLMFLTKLKILSLSNNTIGDMGLVSLSNSLSLLPDLQFLDISSNSLTLASIPYLSAVLPYLPQIKVLKICENQVKDEGLMMISKVLATNIEELELSSIGLTDKGLEELCLTLPYWPKLTYLYLDYNKIDQKSIKTLIDILPNLNIKHLSLVGCDVSNHRKALSLAQLCTEVLI
;
A
#
# COMPACT_ATOMS: atom_id res chain seq x y z
N MET A 1 2.34 44.97 14.45
CA MET A 1 0.92 45.35 14.58
C MET A 1 0.34 45.44 13.18
N GLY A 2 -0.68 44.62 12.94
CA GLY A 2 -1.34 44.42 11.66
C GLY A 2 -2.31 43.27 11.83
N SER A 3 -3.37 43.50 12.61
CA SER A 3 -4.42 42.52 12.89
C SER A 3 -5.22 42.27 11.62
N CYS A 4 -5.16 41.05 11.10
CA CYS A 4 -5.98 40.61 9.97
C CYS A 4 -7.41 40.36 10.48
N ALA A 5 -8.31 41.32 10.28
CA ALA A 5 -9.61 41.42 10.94
C ALA A 5 -10.76 40.60 10.29
N CYS A 6 -10.46 39.50 9.59
CA CYS A 6 -11.50 38.69 8.92
C CYS A 6 -11.53 37.21 9.33
N TRP A 7 -10.61 36.77 10.20
CA TRP A 7 -10.64 35.44 10.81
C TRP A 7 -10.83 35.63 12.31
N PRO A 8 -11.74 34.91 12.99
CA PRO A 8 -11.87 35.03 14.44
C PRO A 8 -10.52 34.72 15.09
N ASN A 9 -9.94 35.72 15.76
CA ASN A 9 -8.74 35.56 16.56
C ASN A 9 -9.04 34.56 17.69
N GLY A 10 -8.78 33.27 17.45
CA GLY A 10 -9.02 32.22 18.44
C GLY A 10 -9.53 30.90 17.87
N MET A 11 -8.80 30.26 16.94
CA MET A 11 -9.00 28.83 16.68
C MET A 11 -8.33 27.99 17.78
N LYS A 12 -8.80 28.13 19.03
CA LYS A 12 -8.48 27.16 20.08
C LYS A 12 -9.61 26.17 20.34
N GLU A 13 -10.87 26.51 20.03
CA GLU A 13 -12.00 25.60 20.20
C GLU A 13 -13.11 25.99 19.23
N ILE A 14 -13.34 25.23 18.16
CA ILE A 14 -14.61 25.33 17.40
C ILE A 14 -15.08 23.93 17.06
N THR A 15 -16.10 23.48 17.77
CA THR A 15 -17.08 22.50 17.27
C THR A 15 -17.98 23.21 16.24
N PRO A 16 -18.30 22.61 15.08
CA PRO A 16 -18.94 23.34 13.99
C PRO A 16 -20.44 23.50 14.22
N THR A 17 -20.97 24.72 14.06
CA THR A 17 -22.40 24.99 13.96
C THR A 17 -22.76 25.51 12.55
N PRO A 18 -24.03 25.34 12.09
CA PRO A 18 -24.47 25.74 10.74
C PRO A 18 -24.29 27.23 10.40
N GLN A 19 -24.08 28.10 11.40
CA GLN A 19 -23.84 29.53 11.21
C GLN A 19 -22.43 29.85 10.68
N GLY A 20 -21.44 28.97 10.89
CA GLY A 20 -20.06 29.17 10.39
C GLY A 20 -19.97 29.21 8.85
N VAL A 21 -20.86 28.49 8.17
CA VAL A 21 -20.92 28.42 6.70
C VAL A 21 -21.41 29.74 6.07
N LYS A 22 -22.25 30.50 6.77
CA LYS A 22 -22.84 31.75 6.26
C LYS A 22 -21.90 32.95 6.34
N LEU A 23 -20.95 32.95 7.29
CA LEU A 23 -20.00 34.05 7.49
C LEU A 23 -18.83 34.07 6.49
N MET A 24 -18.56 32.95 5.79
CA MET A 24 -17.44 32.87 4.83
C MET A 24 -17.83 33.22 3.39
N GLN A 25 -19.12 33.24 3.04
CA GLN A 25 -19.59 33.52 1.68
C GLN A 25 -19.37 34.98 1.22
N THR A 26 -19.01 35.89 2.14
CA THR A 26 -18.77 37.31 1.87
C THR A 26 -17.31 37.75 2.09
N ALA A 27 -16.41 36.82 2.42
CA ALA A 27 -15.01 37.16 2.66
C ALA A 27 -14.28 37.41 1.31
N PRO A 28 -13.49 38.49 1.18
CA PRO A 28 -12.69 38.74 -0.01
C PRO A 28 -11.68 37.59 -0.21
N VAL A 29 -11.24 37.40 -1.46
CA VAL A 29 -10.17 36.46 -1.85
C VAL A 29 -8.88 36.85 -1.15
N VAL A 30 -8.70 36.41 0.10
CA VAL A 30 -7.48 36.57 0.86
C VAL A 30 -6.57 35.41 0.43
N GLN A 31 -5.52 35.72 -0.33
CA GLN A 31 -4.39 34.80 -0.44
C GLN A 31 -3.85 34.55 0.97
N ILE A 32 -4.06 33.35 1.48
CA ILE A 32 -3.49 32.90 2.75
C ILE A 32 -2.02 32.58 2.47
N PRO A 33 -1.05 33.39 2.95
CA PRO A 33 0.33 33.34 2.46
C PRO A 33 1.06 32.00 2.73
N SER A 34 0.48 31.08 3.51
CA SER A 34 1.07 29.78 3.86
C SER A 34 0.32 28.55 3.32
N MET A 35 -0.84 28.71 2.67
CA MET A 35 -1.64 27.54 2.25
C MET A 35 -1.18 26.99 0.88
N HIS A 36 -0.91 25.69 0.81
CA HIS A 36 -0.54 25.04 -0.43
C HIS A 36 -1.62 25.22 -1.52
N PRO A 37 -1.29 25.62 -2.77
CA PRO A 37 -2.27 26.02 -3.79
C PRO A 37 -3.35 24.98 -4.12
N LYS A 38 -3.01 23.67 -4.11
CA LYS A 38 -4.02 22.62 -4.33
C LYS A 38 -5.04 22.56 -3.19
N VAL A 39 -4.60 22.74 -1.94
CA VAL A 39 -5.50 22.77 -0.77
C VAL A 39 -6.36 24.03 -0.84
N TYR A 40 -5.81 25.16 -1.29
CA TYR A 40 -6.58 26.37 -1.56
C TYR A 40 -7.73 26.14 -2.54
N ILE A 41 -7.45 25.52 -3.69
CA ILE A 41 -8.47 25.26 -4.72
C ILE A 41 -9.57 24.34 -4.17
N LEU A 42 -9.21 23.32 -3.39
CA LEU A 42 -10.18 22.44 -2.74
C LEU A 42 -11.07 23.23 -1.77
N ALA A 43 -10.45 24.05 -0.92
CA ALA A 43 -11.16 24.88 0.05
C ALA A 43 -12.08 25.89 -0.65
N GLU A 44 -11.60 26.59 -1.68
CA GLU A 44 -12.40 27.51 -2.49
C GLU A 44 -13.62 26.83 -3.11
N LYS A 45 -13.45 25.64 -3.69
CA LYS A 45 -14.58 24.85 -4.21
C LYS A 45 -15.57 24.50 -3.11
N VAL A 46 -15.11 24.10 -1.92
CA VAL A 46 -15.98 23.80 -0.78
C VAL A 46 -16.76 25.05 -0.36
N PHE A 47 -16.11 26.19 -0.19
CA PHE A 47 -16.74 27.44 0.26
C PHE A 47 -17.65 28.09 -0.79
N THR A 48 -17.45 27.78 -2.07
CA THR A 48 -18.32 28.24 -3.17
C THR A 48 -19.43 27.23 -3.51
N ASN A 49 -19.72 26.28 -2.61
CA ASN A 49 -20.75 25.24 -2.78
C ASN A 49 -20.55 24.36 -4.02
N LYS A 50 -19.29 24.05 -4.36
CA LYS A 50 -18.89 23.18 -5.47
C LYS A 50 -18.15 21.93 -4.98
N ALA A 51 -18.29 21.57 -3.70
CA ALA A 51 -17.67 20.38 -3.12
C ALA A 51 -18.08 19.10 -3.86
N ASP A 52 -19.33 19.02 -4.31
CA ASP A 52 -19.88 17.87 -5.05
C ASP A 52 -19.19 17.64 -6.41
N THR A 53 -18.45 18.62 -6.91
CA THR A 53 -17.66 18.50 -8.15
C THR A 53 -16.28 17.89 -7.92
N ILE A 54 -15.93 17.56 -6.68
CA ILE A 54 -14.64 16.98 -6.31
C ILE A 54 -14.82 15.48 -6.13
N ASP A 55 -14.33 14.72 -7.10
CA ASP A 55 -14.28 13.25 -7.08
C ASP A 55 -12.89 12.72 -6.67
N SER A 56 -11.88 13.58 -6.67
CA SER A 56 -10.49 13.22 -6.47
C SER A 56 -9.72 14.31 -5.72
N VAL A 57 -8.96 13.88 -4.71
CA VAL A 57 -8.00 14.68 -3.96
C VAL A 57 -6.64 14.05 -4.15
N ASP A 58 -5.84 14.61 -5.05
CA ASP A 58 -4.46 14.17 -5.28
C ASP A 58 -3.47 15.25 -4.83
N LEU A 59 -2.81 14.98 -3.70
CA LEU A 59 -1.78 15.80 -3.07
C LEU A 59 -0.43 15.09 -3.03
N LYS A 60 -0.22 14.08 -3.89
CA LYS A 60 1.04 13.34 -3.98
C LYS A 60 2.25 14.27 -4.15
N GLU A 61 3.23 14.10 -3.27
CA GLU A 61 4.53 14.78 -3.28
C GLU A 61 4.40 16.31 -3.27
N ARG A 62 3.44 16.83 -2.50
CA ARG A 62 3.13 18.27 -2.45
C ARG A 62 3.54 18.99 -1.17
N GLU A 63 4.14 18.29 -0.20
CA GLU A 63 4.62 18.90 1.06
C GLU A 63 3.68 20.00 1.60
N ILE A 64 2.37 19.69 1.68
CA ILE A 64 1.36 20.69 2.04
C ILE A 64 1.59 21.25 3.46
N GLY A 65 2.38 20.54 4.27
CA GLY A 65 2.79 20.97 5.58
C GLY A 65 1.66 20.91 6.60
N GLU A 66 1.98 21.30 7.83
CA GLU A 66 1.03 21.34 8.94
C GLU A 66 -0.19 22.24 8.65
N ASP A 67 0.04 23.45 8.12
CA ASP A 67 -1.05 24.38 7.77
C ASP A 67 -1.96 23.79 6.69
N GLY A 68 -1.38 23.25 5.61
CA GLY A 68 -2.15 22.60 4.54
C GLY A 68 -2.94 21.40 5.06
N GLY A 69 -2.36 20.61 5.96
CA GLY A 69 -3.05 19.50 6.63
C GLY A 69 -4.25 19.95 7.45
N ARG A 70 -4.12 21.07 8.20
CA ARG A 70 -5.23 21.63 9.00
C ARG A 70 -6.37 22.15 8.13
N TYR A 71 -6.05 22.77 7.01
CA TYR A 71 -7.07 23.19 6.06
C TYR A 71 -7.74 22.01 5.38
N LEU A 72 -6.95 21.00 5.01
CA LEU A 72 -7.50 19.76 4.47
C LEU A 72 -8.45 19.10 5.47
N SER A 73 -8.04 18.93 6.73
CA SER A 73 -8.88 18.30 7.77
C SER A 73 -10.20 19.03 7.97
N ALA A 74 -10.18 20.37 7.93
CA ALA A 74 -11.38 21.20 8.06
C ALA A 74 -12.38 21.03 6.90
N ILE A 75 -11.90 20.69 5.70
CA ILE A 75 -12.77 20.56 4.52
C ILE A 75 -13.21 19.11 4.24
N LEU A 76 -12.51 18.09 4.76
CA LEU A 76 -12.83 16.67 4.54
C LEU A 76 -14.31 16.31 4.76
N PRO A 77 -15.00 16.79 5.82
CA PRO A 77 -16.40 16.44 6.04
C PRO A 77 -17.36 16.86 4.92
N TYR A 78 -16.96 17.82 4.07
CA TYR A 78 -17.76 18.31 2.94
C TYR A 78 -17.49 17.57 1.62
N LEU A 79 -16.43 16.75 1.57
CA LEU A 79 -15.98 16.07 0.35
C LEU A 79 -16.71 14.74 0.13
N LYS A 80 -18.04 14.77 0.02
CA LYS A 80 -18.88 13.56 0.02
C LYS A 80 -18.77 12.69 -1.24
N ASN A 81 -18.28 13.24 -2.36
CA ASN A 81 -18.16 12.54 -3.65
C ASN A 81 -16.73 12.06 -3.96
N VAL A 82 -15.78 12.23 -3.04
CA VAL A 82 -14.38 11.84 -3.27
C VAL A 82 -14.23 10.32 -3.31
N ILE A 83 -13.87 9.83 -4.48
CA ILE A 83 -13.60 8.42 -4.79
C ILE A 83 -12.10 8.11 -4.56
N LEU A 84 -11.22 9.07 -4.86
CA LEU A 84 -9.77 8.91 -4.74
C LEU A 84 -9.17 9.95 -3.81
N MET A 85 -8.43 9.48 -2.82
CA MET A 85 -7.62 10.31 -1.93
C MET A 85 -6.18 9.83 -1.92
N ASN A 86 -5.28 10.63 -2.51
CA ASN A 86 -3.85 10.42 -2.46
C ASN A 86 -3.20 11.53 -1.64
N LEU A 87 -2.70 11.16 -0.45
CA LEU A 87 -1.96 12.02 0.48
C LEU A 87 -0.50 11.59 0.61
N GLN A 88 0.05 10.93 -0.41
CA GLN A 88 1.43 10.45 -0.40
C GLN A 88 2.42 11.61 -0.21
N PHE A 89 3.37 11.47 0.72
CA PHE A 89 4.44 12.46 0.97
C PHE A 89 3.91 13.91 1.08
N THR A 90 3.07 14.15 2.09
CA THR A 90 2.44 15.46 2.32
C THR A 90 3.14 16.30 3.38
N ASN A 91 4.14 15.76 4.08
CA ASN A 91 4.92 16.45 5.12
C ASN A 91 4.04 17.07 6.23
N ILE A 92 2.94 16.38 6.56
CA ILE A 92 2.00 16.75 7.63
C ILE A 92 2.55 16.21 8.97
N SER A 93 2.46 17.01 10.04
CA SER A 93 2.90 16.57 11.37
C SER A 93 1.92 15.57 11.99
N SER A 94 2.38 14.80 12.99
CA SER A 94 1.58 13.77 13.66
C SER A 94 0.28 14.28 14.30
N ILE A 95 0.24 15.55 14.75
CA ILE A 95 -0.93 16.12 15.42
C ILE A 95 -2.11 16.24 14.45
N THR A 96 -1.85 16.64 13.22
CA THR A 96 -2.90 16.91 12.22
C THR A 96 -3.47 15.63 11.63
N TRP A 97 -2.72 14.53 11.59
CA TRP A 97 -3.21 13.24 11.11
C TRP A 97 -4.44 12.72 11.87
N GLU A 98 -4.55 13.01 13.17
CA GLU A 98 -5.73 12.63 13.96
C GLU A 98 -7.01 13.29 13.42
N GLN A 99 -6.93 14.59 13.11
CA GLN A 99 -8.06 15.34 12.54
C GLN A 99 -8.36 14.91 11.11
N ILE A 100 -7.32 14.61 10.31
CA ILE A 100 -7.48 14.09 8.96
C ILE A 100 -8.23 12.76 9.01
N PHE A 101 -7.84 11.82 9.85
CA PHE A 101 -8.52 10.52 9.95
C PHE A 101 -9.93 10.63 10.51
N GLN A 102 -10.18 11.54 11.46
CA GLN A 102 -11.55 11.82 11.90
C GLN A 102 -12.43 12.34 10.75
N GLY A 103 -11.92 13.29 9.95
CA GLY A 103 -12.63 13.83 8.79
C GLY A 103 -12.76 12.83 7.64
N LEU A 104 -11.76 11.97 7.44
CA LEU A 104 -11.76 10.91 6.44
C LEU A 104 -12.96 9.98 6.64
N GLY A 105 -13.27 9.62 7.89
CA GLY A 105 -14.41 8.78 8.25
C GLY A 105 -15.79 9.37 7.89
N GLU A 106 -15.86 10.63 7.47
CA GLU A 106 -17.08 11.27 6.98
C GLU A 106 -17.26 11.14 5.46
N ILE A 107 -16.27 10.60 4.75
CA ILE A 107 -16.30 10.37 3.30
C ILE A 107 -16.80 8.95 3.01
N SER A 108 -18.03 8.84 2.51
CA SER A 108 -18.66 7.53 2.27
C SER A 108 -18.37 6.93 0.89
N SER A 109 -17.87 7.71 -0.06
CA SER A 109 -17.69 7.30 -1.46
C SER A 109 -16.27 6.80 -1.79
N LEU A 110 -15.38 6.77 -0.80
CA LEU A 110 -13.96 6.51 -1.00
C LEU A 110 -13.71 5.08 -1.48
N LYS A 111 -13.01 4.95 -2.61
CA LYS A 111 -12.58 3.68 -3.20
C LYS A 111 -11.06 3.51 -3.23
N HIS A 112 -10.30 4.60 -3.19
CA HIS A 112 -8.85 4.59 -3.25
C HIS A 112 -8.28 5.51 -2.18
N LEU A 113 -7.45 4.95 -1.30
CA LEU A 113 -6.74 5.67 -0.25
C LEU A 113 -5.25 5.35 -0.29
N ASP A 114 -4.43 6.37 -0.50
CA ASP A 114 -2.97 6.27 -0.44
C ASP A 114 -2.43 7.28 0.58
N LEU A 115 -1.78 6.78 1.64
CA LEU A 115 -1.18 7.55 2.72
C LEU A 115 0.35 7.39 2.76
N SER A 116 0.94 6.83 1.71
CA SER A 116 2.32 6.36 1.72
C SER A 116 3.35 7.47 1.95
N ARG A 117 4.54 7.13 2.46
CA ARG A 117 5.66 8.07 2.67
C ARG A 117 5.29 9.25 3.57
N ASN A 118 4.51 9.00 4.62
CA ASN A 118 4.21 9.96 5.69
C ASN A 118 4.58 9.38 7.04
N ILE A 119 4.95 10.22 8.00
CA ILE A 119 5.18 9.77 9.37
C ILE A 119 3.85 9.77 10.11
N ILE A 120 3.29 8.58 10.33
CA ILE A 120 2.00 8.40 11.02
C ILE A 120 2.28 7.69 12.35
N SER A 121 1.94 8.33 13.48
CA SER A 121 2.19 7.74 14.80
C SER A 121 1.24 6.58 15.10
N GLU A 122 1.60 5.69 16.03
CA GLU A 122 0.72 4.58 16.44
C GLU A 122 -0.67 5.05 16.92
N LYS A 123 -0.74 6.20 17.61
CA LYS A 123 -2.02 6.81 18.00
C LYS A 123 -2.86 7.18 16.78
N ASN A 124 -2.23 7.74 15.76
CA ASN A 124 -2.92 8.06 14.52
C ASN A 124 -3.33 6.79 13.76
N ILE A 125 -2.56 5.71 13.81
CA ILE A 125 -2.95 4.41 13.24
C ILE A 125 -4.22 3.86 13.90
N GLN A 126 -4.36 3.97 15.22
CA GLN A 126 -5.62 3.61 15.91
C GLN A 126 -6.81 4.42 15.39
N THR A 127 -6.60 5.73 15.19
CA THR A 127 -7.65 6.61 14.65
C THR A 127 -7.98 6.26 13.20
N LEU A 128 -6.96 5.97 12.39
CA LEU A 128 -7.11 5.50 11.01
C LEU A 128 -7.91 4.20 10.98
N SER A 129 -7.60 3.24 11.84
CA SER A 129 -8.29 1.96 11.97
C SER A 129 -9.79 2.18 12.13
N VAL A 130 -10.20 2.97 13.12
CA VAL A 130 -11.63 3.30 13.36
C VAL A 130 -12.26 4.03 12.17
N SER A 131 -11.51 4.90 11.49
CA SER A 131 -12.00 5.62 10.33
C SER A 131 -12.28 4.68 9.15
N ILE A 132 -11.36 3.77 8.84
CA ILE A 132 -11.43 2.95 7.62
C ILE A 132 -12.55 1.89 7.69
N GLU A 133 -13.01 1.50 8.88
CA GLU A 133 -14.16 0.61 9.05
C GLU A 133 -15.43 1.11 8.36
N LYS A 134 -15.54 2.43 8.16
CA LYS A 134 -16.68 3.06 7.49
C LYS A 134 -16.60 2.96 5.96
N HIS A 135 -15.45 2.64 5.39
CA HIS A 135 -15.21 2.62 3.94
C HIS A 135 -15.39 1.22 3.34
N LEU A 136 -16.61 0.67 3.47
CA LEU A 136 -16.92 -0.70 3.00
C LEU A 136 -16.79 -0.89 1.47
N ASP A 137 -16.72 0.21 0.72
CA ASP A 137 -16.51 0.23 -0.73
C ASP A 137 -15.04 0.45 -1.13
N LEU A 138 -14.10 0.46 -0.17
CA LEU A 138 -12.68 0.68 -0.45
C LEU A 138 -12.11 -0.47 -1.30
N GLU A 139 -11.53 -0.14 -2.45
CA GLU A 139 -10.95 -1.10 -3.40
C GLU A 139 -9.41 -1.06 -3.35
N VAL A 140 -8.80 0.07 -3.00
CA VAL A 140 -7.35 0.28 -2.95
C VAL A 140 -6.96 0.95 -1.64
N PHE A 141 -6.05 0.31 -0.90
CA PHE A 141 -5.47 0.84 0.32
C PHE A 141 -3.96 0.67 0.33
N ILE A 142 -3.24 1.79 0.32
CA ILE A 142 -1.78 1.86 0.21
C ILE A 142 -1.25 2.67 1.41
N ILE A 143 -0.44 2.02 2.24
CA ILE A 143 0.20 2.61 3.42
C ILE A 143 1.68 2.24 3.46
N ASP A 144 2.36 2.42 2.34
CA ASP A 144 3.77 2.08 2.21
C ASP A 144 4.64 3.12 2.91
N ASN A 145 5.71 2.67 3.59
CA ASN A 145 6.68 3.56 4.22
C ASN A 145 6.02 4.61 5.13
N ILE A 146 5.21 4.13 6.08
CA ILE A 146 4.60 4.97 7.12
C ILE A 146 5.12 4.67 8.52
N THR A 147 6.19 3.88 8.63
CA THR A 147 6.71 3.33 9.90
C THR A 147 5.67 2.51 10.68
N LEU A 148 4.82 1.75 9.97
CA LEU A 148 3.82 0.88 10.59
C LEU A 148 4.49 -0.28 11.35
N THR A 149 4.24 -0.36 12.66
CA THR A 149 4.77 -1.39 13.56
C THR A 149 3.84 -2.60 13.67
N SER A 150 4.30 -3.66 14.35
CA SER A 150 3.45 -4.82 14.68
C SER A 150 2.20 -4.44 15.49
N THR A 151 2.32 -3.49 16.42
CA THR A 151 1.19 -2.98 17.21
C THR A 151 0.22 -2.18 16.35
N GLY A 152 0.73 -1.31 15.47
CA GLY A 152 -0.12 -0.60 14.51
C GLY A 152 -0.86 -1.55 13.56
N MET A 153 -0.17 -2.60 13.08
CA MET A 153 -0.78 -3.62 12.22
C MET A 153 -1.85 -4.42 12.96
N LEU A 154 -1.65 -4.75 14.24
CA LEU A 154 -2.69 -5.39 15.06
C LEU A 154 -3.96 -4.55 15.13
N GLU A 155 -3.84 -3.24 15.33
CA GLU A 155 -5.00 -2.34 15.34
C GLU A 155 -5.68 -2.31 13.96
N LEU A 156 -4.94 -2.03 12.89
CA LEU A 156 -5.48 -2.01 11.52
C LEU A 156 -6.16 -3.31 11.12
N SER A 157 -5.62 -4.46 11.56
CA SER A 157 -6.18 -5.78 11.27
C SER A 157 -7.64 -5.92 11.75
N LYS A 158 -8.00 -5.29 12.88
CA LYS A 158 -9.37 -5.30 13.42
C LYS A 158 -10.37 -4.66 12.46
N SER A 159 -9.90 -3.69 11.66
CA SER A 159 -10.74 -2.91 10.75
C SER A 159 -10.66 -3.42 9.31
N LEU A 160 -9.48 -3.92 8.88
CA LEU A 160 -9.27 -4.49 7.54
C LEU A 160 -10.26 -5.61 7.23
N MET A 161 -10.66 -6.41 8.23
CA MET A 161 -11.58 -7.52 8.04
C MET A 161 -12.97 -7.12 7.50
N PHE A 162 -13.35 -5.83 7.57
CA PHE A 162 -14.62 -5.32 7.03
C PHE A 162 -14.52 -4.90 5.56
N LEU A 163 -13.31 -4.75 5.02
CA LEU A 163 -13.05 -4.19 3.68
C LEU A 163 -13.17 -5.26 2.59
N THR A 164 -14.31 -5.95 2.54
CA THR A 164 -14.51 -7.15 1.69
C THR A 164 -14.37 -6.89 0.18
N LYS A 165 -14.44 -5.63 -0.27
CA LYS A 165 -14.23 -5.19 -1.66
C LYS A 165 -12.78 -4.80 -1.99
N LEU A 166 -11.87 -4.93 -1.02
CA LEU A 166 -10.47 -4.53 -1.20
C LEU A 166 -9.80 -5.43 -2.24
N LYS A 167 -9.24 -4.80 -3.28
CA LYS A 167 -8.53 -5.46 -4.38
C LYS A 167 -7.03 -5.27 -4.28
N ILE A 168 -6.58 -4.14 -3.73
CA ILE A 168 -5.17 -3.79 -3.61
C ILE A 168 -4.88 -3.42 -2.16
N LEU A 169 -3.97 -4.15 -1.53
CA LEU A 169 -3.39 -3.84 -0.24
C LEU A 169 -1.87 -3.76 -0.37
N SER A 170 -1.31 -2.59 -0.07
CA SER A 170 0.13 -2.38 -0.05
C SER A 170 0.58 -1.87 1.32
N LEU A 171 1.50 -2.60 1.92
CA LEU A 171 2.07 -2.39 3.25
C LEU A 171 3.61 -2.32 3.19
N SER A 172 4.17 -2.09 2.00
CA SER A 172 5.60 -2.19 1.71
C SER A 172 6.42 -1.21 2.55
N ASN A 173 7.68 -1.56 2.84
CA ASN A 173 8.63 -0.69 3.54
C ASN A 173 8.14 -0.22 4.92
N ASN A 174 7.59 -1.14 5.71
CA ASN A 174 7.19 -0.89 7.09
C ASN A 174 7.96 -1.82 8.06
N THR A 175 7.56 -1.87 9.32
CA THR A 175 8.21 -2.69 10.36
C THR A 175 7.19 -3.58 11.08
N ILE A 176 6.24 -4.15 10.33
CA ILE A 176 5.16 -4.97 10.93
C ILE A 176 5.71 -6.23 11.61
N GLY A 177 6.81 -6.80 11.11
CA GLY A 177 7.45 -8.00 11.65
C GLY A 177 6.51 -9.23 11.69
N ASP A 178 7.02 -10.31 12.29
CA ASP A 178 6.29 -11.59 12.32
C ASP A 178 4.93 -11.50 13.03
N MET A 179 4.86 -10.79 14.17
CA MET A 179 3.59 -10.62 14.91
C MET A 179 2.57 -9.76 14.15
N GLY A 180 3.05 -8.77 13.38
CA GLY A 180 2.18 -7.99 12.50
C GLY A 180 1.61 -8.84 11.37
N LEU A 181 2.43 -9.71 10.75
CA LEU A 181 1.94 -10.64 9.73
C LEU A 181 0.91 -11.63 10.29
N VAL A 182 1.12 -12.16 11.50
CA VAL A 182 0.11 -13.02 12.16
C VAL A 182 -1.23 -12.29 12.32
N SER A 183 -1.18 -11.01 12.71
CA SER A 183 -2.40 -10.19 12.85
C SER A 183 -3.06 -9.95 11.50
N LEU A 184 -2.28 -9.58 10.49
CA LEU A 184 -2.74 -9.35 9.12
C LEU A 184 -3.36 -10.61 8.50
N SER A 185 -2.75 -11.79 8.70
CA SER A 185 -3.24 -13.06 8.19
C SER A 185 -4.67 -13.37 8.62
N ASN A 186 -5.07 -12.99 9.84
CA ASN A 186 -6.45 -13.16 10.29
C ASN A 186 -7.42 -12.34 9.44
N SER A 187 -7.07 -11.10 9.10
CA SER A 187 -7.89 -10.21 8.28
C SER A 187 -7.88 -10.59 6.80
N LEU A 188 -6.73 -10.98 6.26
CA LEU A 188 -6.59 -11.41 4.86
C LEU A 188 -7.58 -12.52 4.50
N SER A 189 -7.87 -13.44 5.42
CA SER A 189 -8.81 -14.56 5.18
C SER A 189 -10.24 -14.12 4.87
N LEU A 190 -10.55 -12.84 5.10
CA LEU A 190 -11.85 -12.21 4.92
C LEU A 190 -11.87 -11.22 3.74
N LEU A 191 -10.84 -11.22 2.90
CA LEU A 191 -10.68 -10.36 1.73
C LEU A 191 -10.73 -11.16 0.41
N PRO A 192 -11.89 -11.71 0.03
CA PRO A 192 -11.99 -12.65 -1.10
C PRO A 192 -11.68 -12.01 -2.47
N ASP A 193 -11.82 -10.69 -2.59
CA ASP A 193 -11.61 -9.94 -3.82
C ASP A 193 -10.16 -9.42 -3.99
N LEU A 194 -9.26 -9.72 -3.04
CA LEU A 194 -7.89 -9.23 -3.05
C LEU A 194 -7.12 -9.81 -4.24
N GLN A 195 -6.56 -8.90 -5.05
CA GLN A 195 -5.83 -9.20 -6.29
C GLN A 195 -4.35 -8.84 -6.19
N PHE A 196 -3.99 -7.88 -5.33
CA PHE A 196 -2.63 -7.42 -5.13
C PHE A 196 -2.34 -7.34 -3.64
N LEU A 197 -1.27 -8.02 -3.22
CA LEU A 197 -0.72 -7.94 -1.88
C LEU A 197 0.78 -7.66 -1.94
N ASP A 198 1.18 -6.52 -1.37
CA ASP A 198 2.59 -6.19 -1.16
C ASP A 198 2.88 -6.05 0.35
N ILE A 199 3.71 -6.95 0.85
CA ILE A 199 4.23 -6.98 2.23
C ILE A 199 5.76 -6.99 2.23
N SER A 200 6.36 -6.41 1.19
CA SER A 200 7.82 -6.35 1.01
C SER A 200 8.48 -5.46 2.06
N SER A 201 9.75 -5.73 2.36
CA SER A 201 10.58 -4.91 3.26
C SER A 201 9.91 -4.67 4.62
N ASN A 202 9.46 -5.75 5.28
CA ASN A 202 8.66 -5.69 6.51
C ASN A 202 9.29 -6.42 7.71
N SER A 203 10.57 -6.80 7.57
CA SER A 203 11.31 -7.59 8.57
C SER A 203 10.62 -8.92 8.91
N LEU A 204 9.94 -9.53 7.94
CA LEU A 204 9.31 -10.84 8.10
C LEU A 204 10.38 -11.93 8.07
N THR A 205 10.18 -12.98 8.84
CA THR A 205 11.06 -14.15 8.86
C THR A 205 10.26 -15.43 8.58
N LEU A 206 10.98 -16.54 8.39
CA LEU A 206 10.39 -17.89 8.29
C LEU A 206 9.34 -18.18 9.38
N ALA A 207 9.44 -17.58 10.57
CA ALA A 207 8.52 -17.86 11.68
C ALA A 207 7.05 -17.47 11.39
N SER A 208 6.81 -16.44 10.57
CA SER A 208 5.45 -15.98 10.25
C SER A 208 4.89 -16.56 8.94
N ILE A 209 5.73 -17.16 8.10
CA ILE A 209 5.31 -17.72 6.79
C ILE A 209 4.24 -18.81 6.88
N PRO A 210 4.20 -19.69 7.91
CA PRO A 210 3.09 -20.62 8.08
C PRO A 210 1.72 -19.93 8.15
N TYR A 211 1.65 -18.73 8.74
CA TYR A 211 0.40 -17.97 8.86
C TYR A 211 -0.01 -17.33 7.53
N LEU A 212 0.95 -16.83 6.75
CA LEU A 212 0.68 -16.39 5.38
C LEU A 212 0.21 -17.58 4.52
N SER A 213 0.89 -18.72 4.62
CA SER A 213 0.56 -19.93 3.86
C SER A 213 -0.83 -20.47 4.21
N ALA A 214 -1.24 -20.38 5.47
CA ALA A 214 -2.58 -20.79 5.90
C ALA A 214 -3.71 -19.92 5.30
N VAL A 215 -3.43 -18.66 4.96
CA VAL A 215 -4.45 -17.72 4.46
C VAL A 215 -4.51 -17.62 2.93
N LEU A 216 -3.41 -17.87 2.22
CA LEU A 216 -3.37 -17.79 0.75
C LEU A 216 -4.49 -18.58 0.02
N PRO A 217 -4.94 -19.77 0.48
CA PRO A 217 -6.08 -20.47 -0.12
C PRO A 217 -7.41 -19.69 -0.10
N TYR A 218 -7.55 -18.72 0.82
CA TYR A 218 -8.74 -17.86 0.95
C TYR A 218 -8.67 -16.60 0.08
N LEU A 219 -7.59 -16.44 -0.71
CA LEU A 219 -7.39 -15.33 -1.63
C LEU A 219 -7.46 -15.80 -3.09
N PRO A 220 -8.60 -16.31 -3.57
CA PRO A 220 -8.70 -16.96 -4.88
C PRO A 220 -8.49 -16.01 -6.07
N GLN A 221 -8.52 -14.70 -5.84
CA GLN A 221 -8.33 -13.67 -6.86
C GLN A 221 -6.91 -13.11 -6.89
N ILE A 222 -5.98 -13.58 -6.04
CA ILE A 222 -4.63 -13.03 -5.97
C ILE A 222 -3.89 -13.18 -7.29
N LYS A 223 -3.45 -12.06 -7.87
CA LYS A 223 -2.69 -11.99 -9.14
C LYS A 223 -1.26 -11.53 -8.91
N VAL A 224 -1.04 -10.72 -7.89
CA VAL A 224 0.29 -10.18 -7.56
C VAL A 224 0.58 -10.41 -6.09
N LEU A 225 1.70 -11.09 -5.82
CA LEU A 225 2.22 -11.28 -4.48
C LEU A 225 3.66 -10.78 -4.43
N LYS A 226 3.90 -9.79 -3.57
CA LYS A 226 5.23 -9.24 -3.31
C LYS A 226 5.62 -9.45 -1.86
N ILE A 227 6.72 -10.18 -1.67
CA ILE A 227 7.26 -10.51 -0.35
C ILE A 227 8.76 -10.23 -0.28
N CYS A 228 9.30 -9.44 -1.22
CA CYS A 228 10.73 -9.19 -1.34
C CYS A 228 11.31 -8.47 -0.12
N GLU A 229 12.63 -8.55 0.03
CA GLU A 229 13.36 -7.96 1.17
C GLU A 229 12.85 -8.43 2.55
N ASN A 230 12.51 -9.73 2.65
CA ASN A 230 12.17 -10.42 3.89
C ASN A 230 13.00 -11.69 4.04
N GLN A 231 13.01 -12.35 5.20
CA GLN A 231 13.77 -13.58 5.43
C GLN A 231 12.88 -14.84 5.33
N VAL A 232 12.23 -15.03 4.17
CA VAL A 232 11.30 -16.14 3.90
C VAL A 232 12.02 -17.50 3.85
N LYS A 233 13.21 -17.53 3.21
CA LYS A 233 14.05 -18.72 2.97
C LYS A 233 13.37 -19.80 2.12
N ASP A 234 14.14 -20.82 1.74
CA ASP A 234 13.67 -21.95 0.91
C ASP A 234 12.45 -22.65 1.51
N GLU A 235 12.46 -22.90 2.83
CA GLU A 235 11.37 -23.58 3.51
C GLU A 235 10.07 -22.78 3.45
N GLY A 236 10.15 -21.45 3.61
CA GLY A 236 9.00 -20.57 3.56
C GLY A 236 8.42 -20.50 2.14
N LEU A 237 9.27 -20.39 1.12
CA LEU A 237 8.82 -20.41 -0.28
C LEU A 237 8.11 -21.73 -0.60
N MET A 238 8.63 -22.87 -0.14
CA MET A 238 7.99 -24.17 -0.33
C MET A 238 6.60 -24.26 0.33
N MET A 239 6.39 -23.60 1.47
CA MET A 239 5.06 -23.53 2.10
C MET A 239 4.10 -22.70 1.26
N ILE A 240 4.54 -21.52 0.80
CA ILE A 240 3.77 -20.61 -0.04
C ILE A 240 3.42 -21.26 -1.38
N SER A 241 4.39 -21.90 -2.05
CA SER A 241 4.21 -22.42 -3.41
C SER A 241 3.18 -23.55 -3.48
N LYS A 242 3.00 -24.31 -2.41
CA LYS A 242 2.00 -25.39 -2.31
C LYS A 242 0.56 -24.91 -2.22
N VAL A 243 0.36 -23.67 -1.80
CA VAL A 243 -0.97 -23.12 -1.44
C VAL A 243 -1.33 -21.88 -2.25
N LEU A 244 -0.36 -21.27 -2.95
CA LEU A 244 -0.58 -20.09 -3.77
C LEU A 244 -1.52 -20.41 -4.93
N ALA A 245 -2.46 -19.50 -5.17
CA ALA A 245 -3.47 -19.66 -6.19
C ALA A 245 -2.86 -19.70 -7.61
N THR A 246 -3.48 -20.50 -8.48
CA THR A 246 -2.98 -20.74 -9.85
C THR A 246 -3.19 -19.58 -10.82
N ASN A 247 -3.91 -18.54 -10.38
CA ASN A 247 -4.17 -17.33 -11.14
C ASN A 247 -3.09 -16.25 -10.95
N ILE A 248 -1.99 -16.54 -10.23
CA ILE A 248 -0.87 -15.62 -10.04
C ILE A 248 -0.29 -15.19 -11.41
N GLU A 249 -0.10 -13.88 -11.58
CA GLU A 249 0.40 -13.22 -12.79
C GLU A 249 1.80 -12.61 -12.56
N GLU A 250 2.08 -12.16 -11.33
CA GLU A 250 3.36 -11.59 -10.91
C GLU A 250 3.76 -12.10 -9.52
N LEU A 251 5.01 -12.55 -9.39
CA LEU A 251 5.59 -13.03 -8.15
C LEU A 251 6.95 -12.39 -7.91
N GLU A 252 7.05 -11.61 -6.85
CA GLU A 252 8.23 -10.84 -6.48
C GLU A 252 8.90 -11.45 -5.24
N LEU A 253 10.02 -12.14 -5.47
CA LEU A 253 10.77 -12.96 -4.51
C LEU A 253 12.21 -12.47 -4.33
N SER A 254 12.51 -11.22 -4.67
CA SER A 254 13.87 -10.69 -4.54
C SER A 254 14.30 -10.58 -3.08
N SER A 255 15.57 -10.85 -2.78
CA SER A 255 16.15 -10.75 -1.44
C SER A 255 15.39 -11.54 -0.37
N ILE A 256 14.77 -12.69 -0.70
CA ILE A 256 14.02 -13.49 0.29
C ILE A 256 14.87 -14.52 1.04
N GLY A 257 16.15 -14.59 0.72
CA GLY A 257 17.08 -15.60 1.25
C GLY A 257 16.95 -16.95 0.56
N LEU A 258 16.53 -16.97 -0.71
CA LEU A 258 16.45 -18.18 -1.52
C LEU A 258 17.85 -18.70 -1.87
N THR A 259 18.00 -20.03 -1.89
CA THR A 259 19.18 -20.73 -2.40
C THR A 259 18.82 -21.61 -3.59
N ASP A 260 19.79 -22.34 -4.14
CA ASP A 260 19.57 -23.32 -5.21
C ASP A 260 18.50 -24.35 -4.91
N LYS A 261 18.41 -24.80 -3.66
CA LYS A 261 17.38 -25.75 -3.22
C LYS A 261 15.99 -25.13 -3.38
N GLY A 262 15.83 -23.87 -2.98
CA GLY A 262 14.58 -23.15 -3.13
C GLY A 262 14.21 -22.91 -4.59
N LEU A 263 15.19 -22.60 -5.46
CA LEU A 263 14.94 -22.47 -6.89
C LEU A 263 14.57 -23.81 -7.55
N GLU A 264 15.24 -24.90 -7.18
CA GLU A 264 14.90 -26.24 -7.69
C GLU A 264 13.45 -26.62 -7.33
N GLU A 265 13.01 -26.38 -6.09
CA GLU A 265 11.64 -26.62 -5.68
C GLU A 265 10.64 -25.69 -6.41
N LEU A 266 10.99 -24.41 -6.56
CA LEU A 266 10.19 -23.46 -7.33
C LEU A 266 10.03 -23.93 -8.79
N CYS A 267 11.07 -24.49 -9.40
CA CYS A 267 10.99 -25.06 -10.75
C CYS A 267 9.99 -26.22 -10.86
N LEU A 268 9.77 -26.98 -9.79
CA LEU A 268 8.74 -28.01 -9.75
C LEU A 268 7.32 -27.42 -9.67
N THR A 269 7.17 -26.22 -9.10
CA THR A 269 5.85 -25.57 -8.92
C THR A 269 5.45 -24.63 -10.06
N LEU A 270 6.41 -23.99 -10.74
CA LEU A 270 6.17 -23.04 -11.84
C LEU A 270 5.21 -23.55 -12.93
N PRO A 271 5.26 -24.83 -13.36
CA PRO A 271 4.31 -25.35 -14.36
C PRO A 271 2.83 -25.30 -13.95
N TYR A 272 2.53 -25.16 -12.66
CA TYR A 272 1.16 -25.07 -12.13
C TYR A 272 0.63 -23.64 -12.08
N TRP A 273 1.43 -22.65 -12.48
CA TRP A 273 1.04 -21.24 -12.56
C TRP A 273 1.02 -20.74 -14.01
N PRO A 274 0.05 -21.19 -14.83
CA PRO A 274 0.02 -20.91 -16.27
C PRO A 274 -0.17 -19.43 -16.61
N LYS A 275 -0.60 -18.61 -15.64
CA LYS A 275 -0.77 -17.16 -15.81
C LYS A 275 0.46 -16.35 -15.40
N LEU A 276 1.47 -16.95 -14.78
CA LEU A 276 2.64 -16.22 -14.30
C LEU A 276 3.43 -15.65 -15.48
N THR A 277 3.60 -14.34 -15.49
CA THR A 277 4.27 -13.59 -16.55
C THR A 277 5.47 -12.78 -16.06
N TYR A 278 5.48 -12.37 -14.79
CA TYR A 278 6.57 -11.62 -14.17
C TYR A 278 7.10 -12.41 -12.96
N LEU A 279 8.38 -12.75 -13.00
CA LEU A 279 9.06 -13.46 -11.92
C LEU A 279 10.36 -12.74 -11.58
N TYR A 280 10.47 -12.26 -10.35
CA TYR A 280 11.64 -11.55 -9.85
C TYR A 280 12.30 -12.39 -8.76
N LEU A 281 13.58 -12.68 -8.93
CA LEU A 281 14.40 -13.54 -8.07
C LEU A 281 15.69 -12.83 -7.64
N ASP A 282 15.74 -11.50 -7.73
CA ASP A 282 16.96 -10.72 -7.57
C ASP A 282 17.57 -10.89 -6.18
N TYR A 283 18.89 -10.71 -6.09
CA TYR A 283 19.64 -10.68 -4.83
C TYR A 283 19.41 -11.90 -3.92
N ASN A 284 19.12 -13.06 -4.51
CA ASN A 284 19.09 -14.35 -3.83
C ASN A 284 20.43 -15.09 -4.00
N LYS A 285 20.66 -16.11 -3.17
CA LYS A 285 21.88 -16.92 -3.18
C LYS A 285 21.75 -18.09 -4.15
N ILE A 286 21.44 -17.77 -5.40
CA ILE A 286 21.25 -18.73 -6.49
C ILE A 286 22.58 -18.87 -7.24
N ASP A 287 23.04 -20.12 -7.38
CA ASP A 287 24.25 -20.52 -8.10
C ASP A 287 23.96 -21.04 -9.52
N GLN A 288 25.02 -21.44 -10.23
CA GLN A 288 24.92 -21.83 -11.63
C GLN A 288 24.20 -23.18 -11.88
N LYS A 289 24.12 -24.07 -10.90
CA LYS A 289 23.64 -25.44 -11.08
C LYS A 289 22.12 -25.48 -11.20
N SER A 290 21.41 -24.79 -10.30
CA SER A 290 19.95 -24.73 -10.26
C SER A 290 19.35 -23.95 -11.44
N ILE A 291 20.06 -22.94 -11.94
CA ILE A 291 19.67 -22.15 -13.12
C ILE A 291 19.48 -23.02 -14.36
N LYS A 292 20.22 -24.13 -14.49
CA LYS A 292 20.01 -25.04 -15.62
C LYS A 292 18.59 -25.59 -15.64
N THR A 293 18.07 -25.99 -14.47
CA THR A 293 16.70 -26.51 -14.35
C THR A 293 15.69 -25.45 -14.77
N LEU A 294 15.89 -24.20 -14.35
CA LEU A 294 15.04 -23.08 -14.77
C LEU A 294 15.08 -22.89 -16.29
N ILE A 295 16.28 -22.87 -16.90
CA ILE A 295 16.46 -22.79 -18.37
C ILE A 295 15.72 -23.92 -19.10
N ASP A 296 15.80 -25.15 -18.58
CA ASP A 296 15.20 -26.32 -19.23
C ASP A 296 13.65 -26.26 -19.24
N ILE A 297 13.03 -25.64 -18.23
CA ILE A 297 11.56 -25.54 -18.13
C ILE A 297 10.98 -24.24 -18.69
N LEU A 298 11.75 -23.15 -18.72
CA LEU A 298 11.31 -21.82 -19.16
C LEU A 298 10.56 -21.80 -20.50
N PRO A 299 10.98 -22.54 -21.55
CA PRO A 299 10.26 -22.56 -22.83
C PRO A 299 8.81 -23.04 -22.74
N ASN A 300 8.47 -23.76 -21.67
CA ASN A 300 7.12 -24.29 -21.43
C ASN A 300 6.30 -23.40 -20.46
N LEU A 301 6.87 -22.28 -20.00
CA LEU A 301 6.22 -21.32 -19.11
C LEU A 301 5.78 -20.07 -19.89
N ASN A 302 4.89 -19.26 -19.30
CA ASN A 302 4.43 -18.00 -19.88
C ASN A 302 5.20 -16.78 -19.36
N ILE A 303 6.45 -16.97 -18.93
CA ILE A 303 7.26 -15.92 -18.31
C ILE A 303 7.74 -14.94 -19.39
N LYS A 304 7.29 -13.70 -19.28
CA LYS A 304 7.69 -12.59 -20.16
C LYS A 304 8.86 -11.82 -19.60
N HIS A 305 8.85 -11.62 -18.28
CA HIS A 305 9.88 -10.90 -17.55
C HIS A 305 10.46 -11.81 -16.46
N LEU A 306 11.76 -12.05 -16.53
CA LEU A 306 12.52 -12.77 -15.52
C LEU A 306 13.68 -11.89 -15.03
N SER A 307 13.72 -11.62 -13.74
CA SER A 307 14.83 -10.88 -13.13
C SER A 307 15.63 -11.78 -12.20
N LEU A 308 16.95 -11.79 -12.38
CA LEU A 308 17.95 -12.53 -11.60
C LEU A 308 19.13 -11.61 -11.20
N VAL A 309 18.89 -10.30 -11.15
CA VAL A 309 19.90 -9.28 -10.87
C VAL A 309 20.53 -9.54 -9.52
N GLY A 310 21.87 -9.53 -9.46
CA GLY A 310 22.60 -9.76 -8.20
C GLY A 310 22.64 -11.22 -7.72
N CYS A 311 22.15 -12.18 -8.52
CA CYS A 311 22.42 -13.61 -8.32
C CYS A 311 23.74 -14.02 -9.00
N ASP A 312 24.38 -15.11 -8.56
CA ASP A 312 25.65 -15.59 -9.16
C ASP A 312 25.39 -16.46 -10.41
N VAL A 313 24.77 -15.85 -11.41
CA VAL A 313 24.35 -16.51 -12.67
C VAL A 313 25.32 -16.24 -13.83
N SER A 314 26.47 -15.63 -13.54
CA SER A 314 27.35 -14.88 -14.45
C SER A 314 28.13 -15.69 -15.52
N ASN A 315 27.83 -16.97 -15.74
CA ASN A 315 28.43 -17.68 -16.88
C ASN A 315 27.71 -17.26 -18.18
N HIS A 316 28.43 -16.51 -19.03
CA HIS A 316 27.91 -15.80 -20.22
C HIS A 316 27.02 -16.66 -21.13
N ARG A 317 27.30 -17.97 -21.26
CA ARG A 317 26.49 -18.89 -22.09
C ARG A 317 25.08 -19.13 -21.55
N LYS A 318 24.91 -19.26 -20.22
CA LYS A 318 23.59 -19.50 -19.59
C LYS A 318 22.75 -18.23 -19.55
N ALA A 319 23.39 -17.09 -19.27
CA ALA A 319 22.76 -15.78 -19.37
C ALA A 319 22.23 -15.49 -20.79
N LEU A 320 23.01 -15.87 -21.82
CA LEU A 320 22.57 -15.76 -23.22
C LEU A 320 21.38 -16.68 -23.53
N SER A 321 21.39 -17.91 -23.01
CA SER A 321 20.25 -18.85 -23.17
C SER A 321 18.99 -18.32 -22.49
N LEU A 322 19.08 -17.72 -21.31
CA LEU A 322 17.94 -17.08 -20.65
C LEU A 322 17.38 -15.92 -21.49
N ALA A 323 18.25 -15.02 -21.94
CA ALA A 323 17.86 -13.85 -22.74
C ALA A 323 17.19 -14.19 -24.09
N GLN A 324 17.36 -15.42 -24.59
CA GLN A 324 16.68 -15.90 -25.81
C GLN A 324 15.27 -16.47 -25.55
N LEU A 325 14.94 -16.80 -24.30
CA LEU A 325 13.73 -17.53 -23.93
C LEU A 325 12.61 -16.65 -23.36
N CYS A 326 12.92 -15.45 -22.87
CA CYS A 326 11.93 -14.49 -22.40
C CYS A 326 12.00 -13.19 -23.20
N THR A 327 10.91 -12.40 -23.13
CA THR A 327 10.85 -11.08 -23.81
C THR A 327 11.82 -10.10 -23.16
N GLU A 328 11.96 -10.19 -21.84
CA GLU A 328 12.87 -9.37 -21.05
C GLU A 328 13.52 -10.24 -19.97
N VAL A 329 14.84 -10.29 -19.96
CA VAL A 329 15.62 -10.94 -18.89
C VAL A 329 16.63 -9.93 -18.37
N LEU A 330 16.56 -9.67 -17.07
CA LEU A 330 17.52 -8.85 -16.36
C LEU A 330 18.45 -9.77 -15.56
N ILE A 331 19.76 -9.68 -15.81
CA ILE A 331 20.82 -10.47 -15.20
C ILE A 331 21.89 -9.53 -14.65
#